data_AF-A0A564YK41-F1
#
_entry.id   AF-A0A564YK41-F1
#
_cell.length_a   1.000
_cell.length_b   1.000
_cell.length_c   1.000
_cell.angle_alpha   90.00
_cell.angle_beta   90.00
_cell.angle_gamma   90.00
#
_symmetry.space_group_name_H-M   'P 1'
#
loop_
_entity.id
_entity.type
_entity.pdbx_description
1 polymer ?
#
loop_
_entity_poly.entity_id
_entity_poly.type
_entity_poly.pdbx_seq_one_letter_code
_entity_poly.pdbx_strand_id
1 'polypeptide(L)'
;GDFLIVEKPFAISLATSRTNYCYFCFKRCHNLKPCDGCPHAGFCSIECVESAKKKRDKVEEGNWHFFDCQGLMPYVCLNQSNNWQGEIESIHAAFCCLAKVPPECLLDYICSTGQYEGGSGHQAFVGSKRVREMPLKVYDPFDYSSIAWLSTCSDSRNSEELWQQTVAAVFLTYCLHLGGYPMMWFDETDLFFSDPSPSNRVERIPASWLAACMLFHIQLVGVNSFEFGELFIPTTVERRSFGCCTYPTIS
;
A
#
# COMPACT_ATOMS: atom_id res chain seq x y z
N GLY A 1 25.67 -4.23 -21.68
CA GLY A 1 25.00 -5.09 -20.69
C GLY A 1 23.53 -5.07 -21.04
N ASP A 2 22.91 -6.24 -21.07
CA ASP A 2 21.52 -6.38 -21.53
C ASP A 2 20.57 -6.24 -20.35
N PHE A 3 19.47 -5.51 -20.55
CA PHE A 3 18.41 -5.38 -19.56
C PHE A 3 17.53 -6.64 -19.62
N LEU A 4 17.50 -7.40 -18.53
CA LEU A 4 16.69 -8.63 -18.42
C LEU A 4 15.24 -8.32 -18.04
N ILE A 5 15.02 -7.33 -17.18
CA ILE A 5 13.71 -6.92 -16.70
C ILE A 5 13.70 -5.43 -16.40
N VAL A 6 12.60 -4.77 -16.73
CA VAL A 6 12.29 -3.40 -16.30
C VAL A 6 10.88 -3.43 -15.76
N GLU A 7 10.74 -3.16 -14.46
CA GLU A 7 9.45 -3.16 -13.78
C GLU A 7 9.25 -1.83 -13.06
N LYS A 8 7.99 -1.37 -13.04
CA LYS A 8 7.60 -0.22 -12.22
C LYS A 8 7.13 -0.70 -10.85
N PRO A 9 7.47 0.00 -9.77
CA PRO A 9 7.00 -0.37 -8.45
C PRO A 9 5.48 -0.20 -8.35
N PHE A 10 4.85 -1.13 -7.64
CA PHE A 10 3.42 -1.05 -7.32
C PHE A 10 3.16 0.13 -6.38
N ALA A 11 3.89 0.19 -5.27
CA ALA A 11 3.81 1.24 -4.28
C ALA A 11 5.21 1.77 -3.92
N ILE A 12 5.28 3.07 -3.59
CA ILE A 12 6.49 3.73 -3.14
C ILE A 12 6.19 4.54 -1.88
N SER A 13 7.06 4.43 -0.89
CA SER A 13 7.14 5.33 0.24
C SER A 13 8.26 6.34 0.06
N LEU A 14 7.93 7.61 0.25
CA LEU A 14 8.90 8.73 0.36
C LEU A 14 8.86 9.35 1.75
N ALA A 15 8.49 8.58 2.78
CA ALA A 15 8.13 9.11 4.10
C ALA A 15 9.23 9.98 4.74
N THR A 16 10.50 9.74 4.46
CA THR A 16 11.62 10.51 5.03
C THR A 16 12.17 11.58 4.10
N SER A 17 11.73 11.63 2.83
CA SER A 17 12.31 12.49 1.78
C SER A 17 11.29 13.35 1.03
N ARG A 18 10.19 13.70 1.70
CA ARG A 18 9.01 14.35 1.12
C ARG A 18 9.25 15.74 0.53
N THR A 19 10.34 16.39 0.93
CA THR A 19 10.72 17.72 0.44
C THR A 19 11.63 17.66 -0.79
N ASN A 20 12.12 16.47 -1.17
CA ASN A 20 13.16 16.32 -2.19
C ASN A 20 12.66 15.60 -3.45
N TYR A 21 11.58 14.83 -3.38
CA TYR A 21 11.06 14.03 -4.48
C TYR A 21 9.59 14.30 -4.73
N CYS A 22 9.20 14.31 -6.00
CA CYS A 22 7.80 14.38 -6.39
C CYS A 22 7.05 13.16 -5.87
N TYR A 23 5.95 13.38 -5.15
CA TYR A 23 5.14 12.31 -4.58
C TYR A 23 4.53 11.37 -5.64
N PHE A 24 4.26 11.91 -6.84
CA PHE A 24 3.65 11.15 -7.92
C PHE A 24 4.67 10.40 -8.79
N CYS A 25 5.65 11.12 -9.36
CA CYS A 25 6.58 10.56 -10.36
C CYS A 25 7.97 10.23 -9.81
N PHE A 26 8.20 10.49 -8.52
CA PHE A 26 9.42 10.13 -7.78
C PHE A 26 10.70 10.80 -8.28
N LYS A 27 10.60 11.76 -9.21
CA LYS A 27 11.74 12.56 -9.66
C LYS A 27 12.18 13.52 -8.56
N ARG A 28 13.49 13.62 -8.37
CA ARG A 28 14.09 14.64 -7.50
C ARG A 28 13.75 16.03 -8.00
N CYS A 29 13.34 16.90 -7.10
CA CYS A 29 13.00 18.28 -7.40
C CYS A 29 13.29 19.15 -6.16
N HIS A 30 14.12 20.18 -6.33
CA HIS A 30 14.49 21.08 -5.24
C HIS A 30 13.42 22.13 -4.92
N ASN A 31 12.41 22.29 -5.78
CA ASN A 31 11.35 23.26 -5.62
C ASN A 31 9.99 22.60 -5.86
N LEU A 32 9.65 21.67 -4.98
CA LEU A 32 8.34 21.01 -5.02
C LEU A 32 7.23 22.02 -4.75
N LYS A 33 6.16 21.90 -5.52
CA LYS A 33 4.88 22.54 -5.23
C LYS A 33 4.23 21.77 -4.10
N PRO A 34 4.01 22.37 -2.91
CA PRO A 34 3.34 21.67 -1.83
C PRO A 34 1.89 21.37 -2.21
N CYS A 35 1.34 20.30 -1.66
CA CYS A 35 -0.10 20.09 -1.67
C CYS A 35 -0.80 21.24 -0.92
N ASP A 36 -1.92 21.71 -1.44
CA ASP A 36 -2.78 22.71 -0.80
C ASP A 36 -3.60 22.13 0.39
N GLY A 37 -3.78 20.81 0.42
CA GLY A 37 -4.58 20.11 1.43
C GLY A 37 -3.78 19.42 2.54
N CYS A 38 -2.46 19.28 2.40
CA CYS A 38 -1.63 18.67 3.45
C CYS A 38 -0.16 19.09 3.35
N PRO A 39 0.61 19.03 4.46
CA PRO A 39 2.03 19.35 4.45
C PRO A 39 2.93 18.15 4.09
N HIS A 40 2.35 17.05 3.59
CA HIS A 40 3.05 15.76 3.47
C HIS A 40 3.46 15.40 2.05
N ALA A 41 2.81 15.98 1.04
CA ALA A 41 3.09 15.70 -0.36
C ALA A 41 3.58 16.96 -1.08
N GLY A 42 4.58 16.79 -1.94
CA GLY A 42 5.08 17.81 -2.85
C GLY A 42 5.16 17.27 -4.27
N PHE A 43 4.98 18.14 -5.27
CA PHE A 43 4.89 17.75 -6.68
C PHE A 43 5.83 18.58 -7.55
N CYS A 44 6.44 17.98 -8.57
CA CYS A 44 7.33 18.71 -9.48
C CYS A 44 6.59 19.55 -10.52
N SER A 45 5.31 19.30 -10.76
CA SER A 45 4.51 20.00 -11.78
C SER A 45 3.01 19.95 -11.48
N ILE A 46 2.21 20.77 -12.18
CA ILE A 46 0.75 20.79 -12.02
C ILE A 46 0.15 19.48 -12.51
N GLU A 47 0.68 18.90 -13.58
CA GLU A 47 0.23 17.62 -14.14
C GLU A 47 0.41 16.49 -13.11
N CYS A 48 1.49 16.52 -12.32
CA CYS A 48 1.70 15.56 -11.23
C CYS A 48 0.68 15.75 -10.09
N VAL A 49 0.30 17.00 -9.77
CA VAL A 49 -0.77 17.28 -8.79
C VAL A 49 -2.09 16.70 -9.27
N GLU A 50 -2.46 17.02 -10.51
CA GLU A 50 -3.72 16.56 -11.12
C GLU A 50 -3.75 15.03 -11.21
N SER A 51 -2.67 14.40 -11.69
CA SER A 51 -2.58 12.94 -11.82
C SER A 51 -2.65 12.23 -10.45
N ALA A 52 -2.02 12.82 -9.43
CA ALA A 52 -2.05 12.26 -8.08
C ALA A 52 -3.43 12.41 -7.43
N LYS A 53 -4.19 13.47 -7.72
CA LYS A 53 -5.50 13.73 -7.09
C LYS A 53 -6.70 13.30 -7.92
N LYS A 54 -6.50 12.89 -9.17
CA LYS A 54 -7.58 12.44 -10.05
C LYS A 54 -8.20 11.15 -9.50
N LYS A 55 -9.53 11.05 -9.47
CA LYS A 55 -10.23 9.79 -9.17
C LYS A 55 -9.86 8.73 -10.21
N ARG A 56 -9.59 7.51 -9.76
CA ARG A 56 -9.20 6.37 -10.60
C ARG A 56 -10.20 5.23 -10.43
N ASP A 57 -10.48 4.55 -11.53
CA ASP A 57 -11.32 3.34 -11.56
C ASP A 57 -10.48 2.07 -11.65
N LYS A 58 -9.16 2.19 -11.85
CA LYS A 58 -8.19 1.10 -11.85
C LYS A 58 -6.88 1.53 -11.19
N VAL A 59 -6.01 0.58 -10.86
CA VAL A 59 -4.65 0.88 -10.41
C VAL A 59 -3.86 1.48 -11.57
N GLU A 60 -3.13 2.56 -11.30
CA GLU A 60 -2.34 3.28 -12.32
C GLU A 60 -0.97 3.69 -11.76
N GLU A 61 -0.13 4.31 -12.58
CA GLU A 61 1.21 4.75 -12.17
C GLU A 61 1.20 5.81 -11.05
N GLY A 62 2.33 5.86 -10.32
CA GLY A 62 2.59 6.83 -9.27
C GLY A 62 1.78 6.58 -8.00
N ASN A 63 2.05 7.35 -6.95
CA ASN A 63 1.22 7.34 -5.76
C ASN A 63 -0.11 8.07 -6.03
N TRP A 64 -1.18 7.58 -5.43
CA TRP A 64 -2.51 8.16 -5.57
C TRP A 64 -2.81 9.04 -4.36
N HIS A 65 -2.62 10.35 -4.52
CA HIS A 65 -2.82 11.34 -3.46
C HIS A 65 -4.30 11.71 -3.22
N PHE A 66 -5.19 10.72 -3.24
CA PHE A 66 -6.63 10.90 -3.10
C PHE A 66 -7.12 10.50 -1.71
N PHE A 67 -6.77 9.28 -1.27
CA PHE A 67 -7.19 8.73 0.04
C PHE A 67 -6.18 8.98 1.18
N ASP A 68 -5.14 9.74 0.91
CA ASP A 68 -4.07 10.09 1.86
C ASP A 68 -3.84 11.62 1.93
N CYS A 69 -4.65 12.38 1.19
CA CYS A 69 -4.74 13.83 1.28
C CYS A 69 -5.68 14.22 2.43
N GLN A 70 -5.36 15.31 3.15
CA GLN A 70 -6.13 15.80 4.31
C GLN A 70 -6.31 14.82 5.50
N GLY A 71 -5.88 13.56 5.36
CA GLY A 71 -5.88 12.56 6.42
C GLY A 71 -4.78 12.79 7.46
N LEU A 72 -4.86 12.03 8.56
CA LEU A 72 -3.76 11.95 9.52
C LEU A 72 -2.54 11.32 8.87
N MET A 73 -1.37 11.84 9.21
CA MET A 73 -0.10 11.26 8.78
C MET A 73 0.11 9.89 9.45
N PRO A 74 -0.03 8.76 8.73
CA PRO A 74 -0.25 7.48 9.38
C PRO A 74 0.94 7.01 10.23
N TYR A 75 2.15 7.44 9.91
CA TYR A 75 3.37 6.98 10.58
C TYR A 75 3.92 7.93 11.66
N VAL A 76 3.50 9.21 11.70
CA VAL A 76 3.91 10.11 12.80
C VAL A 76 3.23 9.72 14.11
N CYS A 77 2.00 9.26 14.03
CA CYS A 77 1.26 8.82 15.22
C CYS A 77 1.74 7.44 15.72
N LEU A 78 2.05 6.50 14.83
CA LEU A 78 2.48 5.13 15.22
C LEU A 78 3.83 5.09 15.94
N ASN A 79 4.79 5.94 15.53
CA ASN A 79 6.11 5.97 16.16
C ASN A 79 6.07 6.59 17.57
N GLN A 80 5.15 7.54 17.81
CA GLN A 80 5.04 8.22 19.10
C GLN A 80 4.27 7.43 20.17
N SER A 81 3.32 6.56 19.75
CA SER A 81 2.43 5.91 20.72
C SER A 81 2.95 4.56 21.25
N ASN A 82 3.73 3.81 20.45
CA ASN A 82 3.97 2.38 20.73
C ASN A 82 5.44 1.93 20.74
N ASN A 83 6.43 2.83 20.70
CA ASN A 83 7.85 2.46 20.51
C ASN A 83 8.05 1.46 19.36
N TRP A 84 7.32 1.70 18.26
CA TRP A 84 7.30 0.82 17.12
C TRP A 84 8.72 0.66 16.54
N GLN A 85 9.22 -0.58 16.50
CA GLN A 85 10.60 -0.85 16.04
C GLN A 85 10.74 -0.93 14.52
N GLY A 86 9.63 -0.95 13.76
CA GLY A 86 9.66 -1.01 12.30
C GLY A 86 9.95 0.34 11.65
N GLU A 87 10.59 0.29 10.48
CA GLU A 87 10.96 1.47 9.71
C GLU A 87 9.72 2.24 9.21
N ILE A 88 9.73 3.56 9.39
CA ILE A 88 8.65 4.47 8.97
C ILE A 88 8.35 4.32 7.48
N GLU A 89 9.38 4.13 6.64
CA GLU A 89 9.19 3.95 5.21
C GLU A 89 8.29 2.74 4.91
N SER A 90 8.51 1.62 5.58
CA SER A 90 7.80 0.36 5.36
C SER A 90 6.32 0.45 5.72
N ILE A 91 5.97 1.07 6.85
CA ILE A 91 4.57 1.28 7.22
C ILE A 91 3.85 2.13 6.19
N HIS A 92 4.51 3.19 5.73
CA HIS A 92 3.93 4.06 4.72
C HIS A 92 3.81 3.38 3.36
N ALA A 93 4.76 2.52 2.97
CA ALA A 93 4.64 1.73 1.74
C ALA A 93 3.44 0.77 1.81
N ALA A 94 3.21 0.12 2.96
CA ALA A 94 2.04 -0.74 3.16
C ALA A 94 0.73 0.05 3.04
N PHE A 95 0.69 1.25 3.62
CA PHE A 95 -0.44 2.16 3.45
C PHE A 95 -0.65 2.56 1.98
N CYS A 96 0.42 2.92 1.27
CA CYS A 96 0.38 3.24 -0.16
C CYS A 96 -0.13 2.07 -1.02
N CYS A 97 0.15 0.81 -0.64
CA CYS A 97 -0.36 -0.35 -1.35
C CYS A 97 -1.89 -0.38 -1.41
N LEU A 98 -2.60 0.01 -0.35
CA LEU A 98 -4.07 0.06 -0.35
C LEU A 98 -4.62 1.41 -0.80
N ALA A 99 -4.02 2.52 -0.38
CA ALA A 99 -4.47 3.86 -0.78
C ALA A 99 -4.45 4.05 -2.31
N LYS A 100 -3.60 3.30 -3.02
CA LYS A 100 -3.52 3.30 -4.49
C LYS A 100 -4.60 2.47 -5.19
N VAL A 101 -5.31 1.61 -4.48
CA VAL A 101 -6.26 0.66 -5.07
C VAL A 101 -7.68 1.22 -5.02
N PRO A 102 -8.36 1.35 -6.17
CA PRO A 102 -9.76 1.75 -6.20
C PRO A 102 -10.64 0.79 -5.39
N PRO A 103 -11.64 1.28 -4.65
CA PRO A 103 -12.47 0.44 -3.79
C PRO A 103 -13.15 -0.72 -4.51
N GLU A 104 -13.68 -0.48 -5.72
CA GLU A 104 -14.32 -1.52 -6.53
C GLU A 104 -13.32 -2.61 -6.95
N CYS A 105 -12.08 -2.23 -7.31
CA CYS A 105 -11.03 -3.20 -7.64
C CYS A 105 -10.69 -4.07 -6.42
N LEU A 106 -10.61 -3.47 -5.24
CA LEU A 106 -10.31 -4.20 -4.01
C LEU A 106 -11.47 -5.14 -3.64
N LEU A 107 -12.72 -4.67 -3.70
CA LEU A 107 -13.92 -5.47 -3.48
C LEU A 107 -13.99 -6.65 -4.43
N ASP A 108 -13.79 -6.40 -5.72
CA ASP A 108 -13.79 -7.44 -6.73
C ASP A 108 -12.75 -8.52 -6.42
N TYR A 109 -11.55 -8.12 -5.98
CA TYR A 109 -10.50 -9.07 -5.65
C TYR A 109 -10.82 -9.88 -4.38
N ILE A 110 -11.17 -9.23 -3.27
CA ILE A 110 -11.42 -9.93 -1.99
C ILE A 110 -12.66 -10.80 -2.04
N CYS A 111 -13.67 -10.43 -2.82
CA CYS A 111 -14.88 -11.24 -3.06
C CYS A 111 -14.75 -12.21 -4.23
N SER A 112 -13.63 -12.21 -4.98
CA SER A 112 -13.46 -13.03 -6.20
C SER A 112 -14.59 -12.83 -7.23
N THR A 113 -14.91 -11.57 -7.53
CA THR A 113 -15.94 -11.13 -8.48
C THR A 113 -15.34 -10.23 -9.55
N GLY A 114 -16.13 -9.82 -10.54
CA GLY A 114 -15.67 -8.94 -11.62
C GLY A 114 -14.53 -9.58 -12.43
N GLN A 115 -13.42 -8.86 -12.60
CA GLN A 115 -12.26 -9.39 -13.33
C GLN A 115 -11.50 -10.52 -12.60
N TYR A 116 -11.83 -10.78 -11.33
CA TYR A 116 -11.18 -11.80 -10.50
C TYR A 116 -12.05 -13.04 -10.25
N GLU A 117 -13.14 -13.19 -11.00
CA GLU A 117 -13.99 -14.38 -10.93
C GLU A 117 -13.21 -15.68 -11.15
N GLY A 118 -13.47 -16.68 -10.31
CA GLY A 118 -12.77 -17.97 -10.35
C GLY A 118 -11.32 -17.92 -9.85
N GLY A 119 -10.86 -16.78 -9.34
CA GLY A 119 -9.55 -16.65 -8.70
C GLY A 119 -9.46 -17.35 -7.33
N SER A 120 -8.24 -17.40 -6.78
CA SER A 120 -7.99 -18.07 -5.50
C SER A 120 -8.44 -17.28 -4.27
N GLY A 121 -8.84 -16.01 -4.43
CA GLY A 121 -9.15 -15.08 -3.35
C GLY A 121 -7.91 -14.40 -2.75
N HIS A 122 -8.12 -13.54 -1.75
CA HIS A 122 -7.06 -12.78 -1.10
C HIS A 122 -6.48 -13.55 0.11
N GLN A 123 -5.14 -13.56 0.23
CA GLN A 123 -4.42 -14.33 1.26
C GLN A 123 -4.85 -14.02 2.70
N ALA A 124 -5.25 -12.78 2.96
CA ALA A 124 -5.76 -12.35 4.28
C ALA A 124 -6.99 -13.13 4.77
N PHE A 125 -7.78 -13.74 3.87
CA PHE A 125 -9.01 -14.46 4.24
C PHE A 125 -8.92 -15.96 3.99
N VAL A 126 -8.24 -16.37 2.90
CA VAL A 126 -8.20 -17.79 2.50
C VAL A 126 -6.87 -18.48 2.81
N GLY A 127 -5.86 -17.72 3.26
CA GLY A 127 -4.52 -18.20 3.60
C GLY A 127 -3.56 -18.32 2.41
N SER A 128 -2.26 -18.17 2.70
CA SER A 128 -1.19 -18.16 1.70
C SER A 128 -1.08 -19.47 0.92
N LYS A 129 -1.24 -20.61 1.60
CA LYS A 129 -1.14 -21.95 0.99
C LYS A 129 -2.08 -22.10 -0.21
N ARG A 130 -3.35 -21.75 -0.03
CA ARG A 130 -4.38 -21.87 -1.08
C ARG A 130 -4.14 -20.89 -2.23
N VAL A 131 -3.82 -19.63 -1.94
CA VAL A 131 -3.63 -18.62 -3.00
C VAL A 131 -2.39 -18.90 -3.82
N ARG A 132 -1.29 -19.30 -3.17
CA ARG A 132 0.02 -19.47 -3.81
C ARG A 132 0.22 -20.84 -4.46
N GLU A 133 -0.69 -21.79 -4.30
CA GLU A 133 -0.71 -23.07 -5.03
C GLU A 133 -0.78 -22.87 -6.55
N MET A 134 -1.44 -21.79 -7.00
CA MET A 134 -1.54 -21.44 -8.41
C MET A 134 -0.85 -20.09 -8.66
N PRO A 135 0.26 -20.05 -9.42
CA PRO A 135 0.91 -18.79 -9.77
C PRO A 135 0.02 -17.97 -10.70
N LEU A 136 0.18 -16.65 -10.64
CA LEU A 136 -0.49 -15.75 -11.58
C LEU A 136 0.01 -15.99 -13.01
N LYS A 137 -0.89 -15.84 -13.98
CA LYS A 137 -0.53 -15.94 -15.41
C LYS A 137 0.36 -14.77 -15.84
N VAL A 138 0.12 -13.60 -15.27
CA VAL A 138 0.84 -12.35 -15.55
C VAL A 138 1.02 -11.61 -14.24
N TYR A 139 2.21 -11.07 -14.02
CA TYR A 139 2.51 -10.16 -12.92
C TYR A 139 2.50 -8.74 -13.48
N ASP A 140 1.39 -8.04 -13.31
CA ASP A 140 1.20 -6.67 -13.75
C ASP A 140 1.31 -5.72 -12.55
N PRO A 141 2.24 -4.74 -12.54
CA PRO A 141 2.33 -3.74 -11.47
C PRO A 141 1.12 -2.80 -11.38
N PHE A 142 0.18 -2.90 -12.31
CA PHE A 142 -1.11 -2.21 -12.30
C PHE A 142 -2.29 -3.15 -12.06
N ASP A 143 -2.05 -4.40 -11.66
CA ASP A 143 -3.06 -5.30 -11.13
C ASP A 143 -2.80 -5.57 -9.65
N TYR A 144 -3.82 -5.34 -8.83
CA TYR A 144 -3.77 -5.61 -7.40
C TYR A 144 -3.49 -7.09 -7.09
N SER A 145 -3.91 -8.01 -7.97
CA SER A 145 -3.65 -9.44 -7.78
C SER A 145 -2.15 -9.76 -7.67
N SER A 146 -1.31 -9.03 -8.42
CA SER A 146 0.14 -9.21 -8.44
C SER A 146 0.78 -8.92 -7.09
N ILE A 147 0.35 -7.84 -6.42
CA ILE A 147 0.86 -7.52 -5.09
C ILE A 147 0.22 -8.42 -4.02
N ALA A 148 -1.06 -8.74 -4.15
CA ALA A 148 -1.78 -9.59 -3.20
C ALA A 148 -1.36 -11.06 -3.25
N TRP A 149 -0.56 -11.46 -4.24
CA TRP A 149 0.04 -12.79 -4.35
C TRP A 149 1.36 -12.95 -3.58
N LEU A 150 2.08 -11.85 -3.27
CA LEU A 150 3.40 -11.91 -2.62
C LEU A 150 3.38 -12.56 -1.23
N SER A 151 4.53 -13.07 -0.79
CA SER A 151 4.64 -13.81 0.48
C SER A 151 4.68 -12.84 1.66
N THR A 152 3.90 -13.10 2.71
CA THR A 152 3.96 -12.32 3.96
C THR A 152 4.84 -12.96 5.04
N CYS A 153 5.24 -14.21 4.82
CA CYS A 153 5.85 -15.09 5.83
C CYS A 153 5.08 -15.08 7.17
N SER A 154 3.75 -14.97 7.12
CA SER A 154 2.89 -14.85 8.32
C SER A 154 3.15 -15.96 9.33
N ASP A 155 3.36 -17.20 8.87
CA ASP A 155 3.57 -18.37 9.72
C ASP A 155 4.90 -18.36 10.51
N SER A 156 5.84 -17.50 10.11
CA SER A 156 7.16 -17.36 10.75
C SER A 156 7.21 -16.24 11.79
N ARG A 157 6.12 -15.47 11.95
CA ARG A 157 6.06 -14.31 12.85
C ARG A 157 5.64 -14.72 14.25
N ASN A 158 6.23 -14.08 15.26
CA ASN A 158 5.84 -14.31 16.65
C ASN A 158 4.56 -13.54 17.01
N SER A 159 3.92 -13.92 18.12
CA SER A 159 2.64 -13.34 18.54
C SER A 159 2.71 -11.86 18.92
N GLU A 160 3.84 -11.40 19.48
CA GLU A 160 4.03 -9.99 19.85
C GLU A 160 4.09 -9.09 18.62
N GLU A 161 4.86 -9.50 17.61
CA GLU A 161 4.95 -8.80 16.32
C GLU A 161 3.59 -8.77 15.60
N LEU A 162 2.87 -9.89 15.59
CA LEU A 162 1.53 -9.96 14.98
C LEU A 162 0.53 -9.04 15.68
N TRP A 163 0.56 -8.96 17.01
CA TRP A 163 -0.29 -8.05 17.78
C TRP A 163 0.00 -6.59 17.41
N GLN A 164 1.29 -6.22 17.44
CA GLN A 164 1.75 -4.90 17.05
C GLN A 164 1.25 -4.55 15.63
N GLN A 165 1.45 -5.43 14.65
CA GLN A 165 1.03 -5.20 13.27
C GLN A 165 -0.47 -5.11 13.10
N THR A 166 -1.23 -5.84 13.90
CA THR A 166 -2.69 -5.74 13.94
C THR A 166 -3.13 -4.35 14.43
N VAL A 167 -2.52 -3.85 15.51
CA VAL A 167 -2.79 -2.48 16.01
C VAL A 167 -2.48 -1.43 14.93
N ALA A 168 -1.33 -1.57 14.25
CA ALA A 168 -0.97 -0.68 13.15
C ALA A 168 -1.97 -0.78 11.99
N ALA A 169 -2.38 -1.98 11.60
CA ALA A 169 -3.35 -2.19 10.52
C ALA A 169 -4.69 -1.51 10.79
N VAL A 170 -5.22 -1.64 12.01
CA VAL A 170 -6.46 -0.96 12.43
C VAL A 170 -6.29 0.56 12.39
N PHE A 171 -5.18 1.08 12.90
CA PHE A 171 -4.89 2.51 12.87
C PHE A 171 -4.78 3.06 11.45
N LEU A 172 -4.01 2.39 10.57
CA LEU A 172 -3.85 2.79 9.17
C LEU A 172 -5.18 2.70 8.40
N THR A 173 -6.04 1.74 8.73
CA THR A 173 -7.40 1.63 8.17
C THR A 173 -8.25 2.82 8.60
N TYR A 174 -8.14 3.25 9.85
CA TYR A 174 -8.77 4.48 10.30
C TYR A 174 -8.21 5.72 9.59
N CYS A 175 -6.90 5.77 9.27
CA CYS A 175 -6.36 6.84 8.42
C CYS A 175 -6.98 6.85 7.02
N LEU A 176 -7.20 5.69 6.39
CA LEU A 176 -7.92 5.59 5.11
C LEU A 176 -9.37 6.09 5.24
N HIS A 177 -10.05 5.78 6.35
CA HIS A 177 -11.38 6.30 6.64
C HIS A 177 -11.41 7.82 6.67
N LEU A 178 -10.46 8.45 7.39
CA LEU A 178 -10.33 9.90 7.43
C LEU A 178 -9.99 10.51 6.06
N GLY A 179 -9.24 9.79 5.23
CA GLY A 179 -8.97 10.16 3.83
C GLY A 179 -10.15 9.92 2.88
N GLY A 180 -11.30 9.44 3.37
CA GLY A 180 -12.51 9.25 2.57
C GLY A 180 -12.56 7.93 1.79
N TYR A 181 -11.72 6.95 2.13
CA TYR A 181 -11.85 5.60 1.56
C TYR A 181 -13.20 4.99 2.00
N PRO A 182 -14.07 4.56 1.08
CA PRO A 182 -15.42 4.12 1.43
C PRO A 182 -15.37 2.82 2.22
N MET A 183 -15.88 2.87 3.46
CA MET A 183 -15.97 1.71 4.32
C MET A 183 -17.13 1.77 5.31
N MET A 184 -17.43 0.64 5.93
CA MET A 184 -18.50 0.46 6.94
C MET A 184 -17.89 -0.04 8.26
N TRP A 185 -18.15 0.65 9.36
CA TRP A 185 -17.75 0.19 10.69
C TRP A 185 -18.74 -0.83 11.27
N PHE A 186 -18.41 -1.37 12.44
CA PHE A 186 -19.07 -2.55 13.04
C PHE A 186 -20.56 -2.34 13.35
N ASP A 187 -21.02 -1.10 13.48
CA ASP A 187 -22.40 -0.71 13.71
C ASP A 187 -23.19 -0.47 12.41
N GLU A 188 -22.51 -0.48 11.26
CA GLU A 188 -23.10 -0.21 9.94
C GLU A 188 -23.39 -1.49 9.13
N THR A 189 -22.84 -2.65 9.51
CA THR A 189 -23.01 -3.91 8.76
C THR A 189 -22.79 -5.17 9.61
N ASP A 190 -23.64 -6.18 9.42
CA ASP A 190 -23.49 -7.50 10.04
C ASP A 190 -22.31 -8.32 9.45
N LEU A 191 -21.79 -7.90 8.29
CA LEU A 191 -20.68 -8.56 7.62
C LEU A 191 -19.31 -8.22 8.22
N PHE A 192 -19.25 -7.31 9.20
CA PHE A 192 -17.98 -6.88 9.80
C PHE A 192 -17.17 -8.05 10.38
N PHE A 193 -17.83 -9.09 10.90
CA PHE A 193 -17.16 -10.26 11.47
C PHE A 193 -17.22 -11.51 10.57
N SER A 194 -17.61 -11.34 9.30
CA SER A 194 -17.70 -12.44 8.33
C SER A 194 -16.61 -12.31 7.28
N ASP A 195 -16.19 -13.41 6.68
CA ASP A 195 -15.23 -13.38 5.56
C ASP A 195 -15.91 -12.93 4.26
N PRO A 196 -15.17 -12.25 3.35
CA PRO A 196 -15.66 -11.92 2.02
C PRO A 196 -15.83 -13.18 1.17
N SER A 197 -16.82 -13.15 0.29
CA SER A 197 -17.15 -14.21 -0.66
C SER A 197 -17.86 -13.60 -1.87
N PRO A 198 -18.00 -14.36 -2.97
CA PRO A 198 -18.74 -13.89 -4.14
C PRO A 198 -20.22 -13.57 -3.83
N SER A 199 -20.82 -14.28 -2.87
CA SER A 199 -22.25 -14.15 -2.55
C SER A 199 -22.58 -13.02 -1.57
N ASN A 200 -21.60 -12.44 -0.89
CA ASN A 200 -21.79 -11.34 0.08
C ASN A 200 -21.03 -10.05 -0.31
N ARG A 201 -20.77 -9.86 -1.61
CA ARG A 201 -20.17 -8.62 -2.13
C ARG A 201 -21.10 -7.43 -1.88
N VAL A 202 -20.59 -6.42 -1.19
CA VAL A 202 -21.28 -5.17 -0.85
C VAL A 202 -20.76 -3.99 -1.67
N GLU A 203 -21.44 -2.85 -1.61
CA GLU A 203 -21.03 -1.60 -2.28
C GLU A 203 -19.94 -0.84 -1.51
N ARG A 204 -19.97 -0.88 -0.17
CA ARG A 204 -18.93 -0.27 0.69
C ARG A 204 -18.22 -1.34 1.49
N ILE A 205 -16.90 -1.27 1.58
CA ILE A 205 -16.11 -2.34 2.18
C ILE A 205 -16.29 -2.34 3.72
N PRO A 206 -16.60 -3.45 4.39
CA PRO A 206 -16.46 -3.53 5.84
C PRO A 206 -15.04 -3.18 6.28
N ALA A 207 -14.89 -2.31 7.28
CA ALA A 207 -13.57 -1.83 7.70
C ALA A 207 -12.68 -2.96 8.25
N SER A 208 -13.27 -4.04 8.76
CA SER A 208 -12.55 -5.26 9.13
C SER A 208 -11.86 -5.94 7.94
N TRP A 209 -12.49 -5.96 6.77
CA TRP A 209 -11.90 -6.53 5.55
C TRP A 209 -10.72 -5.68 5.08
N LEU A 210 -10.87 -4.35 5.13
CA LEU A 210 -9.78 -3.42 4.85
C LEU A 210 -8.62 -3.57 5.84
N ALA A 211 -8.91 -3.71 7.13
CA ALA A 211 -7.89 -3.92 8.15
C ALA A 211 -7.15 -5.25 7.96
N ALA A 212 -7.83 -6.32 7.56
CA ALA A 212 -7.20 -7.59 7.22
C ALA A 212 -6.27 -7.45 6.00
N CYS A 213 -6.69 -6.74 4.95
CA CYS A 213 -5.83 -6.41 3.82
C CYS A 213 -4.65 -5.52 4.22
N MET A 214 -4.85 -4.55 5.11
CA MET A 214 -3.78 -3.67 5.58
C MET A 214 -2.74 -4.45 6.40
N LEU A 215 -3.17 -5.35 7.28
CA LEU A 215 -2.30 -6.26 8.02
C LEU A 215 -1.47 -7.11 7.05
N PHE A 216 -2.10 -7.66 6.01
CA PHE A 216 -1.40 -8.37 4.95
C PHE A 216 -0.30 -7.50 4.31
N HIS A 217 -0.59 -6.24 3.96
CA HIS A 217 0.40 -5.34 3.35
C HIS A 217 1.54 -4.95 4.29
N ILE A 218 1.26 -4.75 5.58
CA ILE A 218 2.30 -4.50 6.59
C ILE A 218 3.28 -5.68 6.64
N GLN A 219 2.75 -6.91 6.68
CA GLN A 219 3.60 -8.11 6.69
C GLN A 219 4.35 -8.29 5.37
N LEU A 220 3.69 -8.06 4.25
CA LEU A 220 4.26 -8.17 2.91
C LEU A 220 5.44 -7.23 2.71
N VAL A 221 5.29 -5.95 3.08
CA VAL A 221 6.36 -4.96 2.89
C VAL A 221 7.58 -5.29 3.74
N GLY A 222 7.39 -5.87 4.93
CA GLY A 222 8.51 -6.32 5.76
C GLY A 222 9.41 -7.39 5.12
N VAL A 223 8.94 -8.08 4.07
CA VAL A 223 9.68 -9.15 3.39
C VAL A 223 10.03 -8.79 1.93
N ASN A 224 9.17 -8.03 1.25
CA ASN A 224 9.25 -7.80 -0.20
C ASN A 224 9.56 -6.34 -0.56
N SER A 225 9.92 -5.50 0.42
CA SER A 225 10.28 -4.12 0.12
C SER A 225 11.76 -4.00 -0.24
N PHE A 226 12.01 -3.07 -1.15
CA PHE A 226 13.34 -2.72 -1.61
C PHE A 226 13.61 -1.28 -1.25
N GLU A 227 14.66 -1.08 -0.49
CA GLU A 227 15.19 0.24 -0.21
C GLU A 227 15.79 0.83 -1.50
N PHE A 228 15.46 2.08 -1.78
CA PHE A 228 16.09 2.83 -2.86
C PHE A 228 16.62 4.17 -2.36
N GLY A 229 17.67 4.65 -3.01
CA GLY A 229 18.42 5.82 -2.57
C GLY A 229 19.28 6.41 -3.66
N GLU A 230 19.97 7.50 -3.34
CA GLU A 230 21.01 8.06 -4.21
C GLU A 230 22.38 7.80 -3.62
N LEU A 231 23.35 7.63 -4.51
CA LEU A 231 24.76 7.56 -4.17
C LEU A 231 25.38 8.94 -4.39
N PHE A 232 25.84 9.57 -3.31
CA PHE A 232 26.63 10.79 -3.42
C PHE A 232 28.10 10.40 -3.49
N ILE A 233 28.77 10.75 -4.60
CA ILE A 233 30.19 10.50 -4.79
C ILE A 233 30.98 11.82 -4.63
N PRO A 234 31.24 12.29 -3.40
CA PRO A 234 32.42 13.13 -3.15
C PRO A 234 33.29 12.53 -2.04
N THR A 235 34.54 12.16 -2.34
CA THR A 235 35.64 11.67 -1.44
C THR A 235 35.35 10.52 -0.44
N THR A 236 34.10 10.29 -0.06
CA THR A 236 33.56 9.28 0.84
C THR A 236 32.24 8.80 0.24
N VAL A 237 32.06 7.49 0.12
CA VAL A 237 30.82 6.91 -0.39
C VAL A 237 29.77 6.97 0.71
N GLU A 238 28.89 7.98 0.66
CA GLU A 238 27.73 8.08 1.54
C GLU A 238 26.49 7.62 0.75
N ARG A 239 25.97 6.44 1.11
CA ARG A 239 24.68 5.96 0.59
C ARG A 239 23.59 6.56 1.45
N ARG A 240 22.67 7.30 0.83
CA ARG A 240 21.48 7.80 1.51
C ARG A 240 20.25 7.12 0.95
N SER A 241 19.56 6.42 1.84
CA SER A 241 18.23 5.91 1.60
C SER A 241 17.20 7.02 1.70
N PHE A 242 16.18 6.97 0.85
CA PHE A 242 15.15 8.00 0.80
C PHE A 242 13.73 7.44 0.74
N GLY A 243 13.60 6.12 0.66
CA GLY A 243 12.32 5.46 0.47
C GLY A 243 12.45 3.95 0.34
N CYS A 244 11.31 3.28 0.39
CA CYS A 244 11.19 1.89 0.03
C CYS A 244 10.06 1.70 -0.98
N CYS A 245 10.17 0.68 -1.81
CA CYS A 245 9.18 0.35 -2.82
C CYS A 245 8.95 -1.15 -2.89
N THR A 246 7.84 -1.54 -3.50
CA THR A 246 7.47 -2.95 -3.65
C THR A 246 7.19 -3.26 -5.10
N TYR A 247 7.77 -4.36 -5.57
CA TYR A 247 7.67 -4.82 -6.96
C TYR A 247 6.94 -6.17 -7.00
N PRO A 248 5.92 -6.33 -7.85
CA PRO A 248 5.21 -7.59 -7.95
C PRO A 248 6.01 -8.78 -8.52
N THR A 249 7.05 -8.56 -9.33
CA THR A 249 7.83 -9.69 -9.89
C THR A 249 9.10 -10.06 -9.12
N ILE A 250 9.56 -9.20 -8.21
CA ILE A 250 10.82 -9.37 -7.49
C ILE A 250 10.49 -9.74 -6.03
N SER A 251 10.17 -11.02 -5.80
CA SER A 251 9.84 -11.56 -4.47
C SER A 251 10.24 -13.02 -4.33
#